data_AF-A0A960MHC7-F1
#
_entry.id   AF-A0A960MHC7-F1
#
_cell.length_a   1.000
_cell.length_b   1.000
_cell.length_c   1.000
_cell.angle_alpha   90.00
_cell.angle_beta   90.00
_cell.angle_gamma   90.00
#
_symmetry.space_group_name_H-M   'P 1'
#
loop_
_entity.id
_entity.type
_entity.pdbx_description
1 polymer ?
#
loop_
_entity_poly.entity_id
_entity_poly.type
_entity_poly.pdbx_seq_one_letter_code
_entity_poly.pdbx_strand_id
1 'polypeptide(L)'
;MEICKRLCFLIFVFIPFFLQAFENHNGDDEVDIVVLPSNVVVDNDYFAYGRSIEISGTVNGDVYVFGGQVYFDGTVNGDIIAAAGSIEISGTVSKDVRILAGQASINGKIGRNLTGVTATIELSPSANIGNNAVIVSGNADIESVVNKHLRLYASSVRISDQIKGNVDAYVGQMRITSKANIGGKLEYWSNSTALIDPTAHIGNGVIHHPSFFYKFFHGKFSTILKVSSKLAGLLMNFCYSFVIGLIMLRYFKLRIDRTIDTLNRKPLQSLIAGTVLMVLLPLAFLVLIITILGVPLALPLLSLTRVSLYT
;
A
#
# COMPACT_ATOMS: atom_id res chain seq x y z
N MET A 1 18.51 4.51 -11.55
CA MET A 1 18.71 4.10 -10.14
C MET A 1 17.92 4.96 -9.15
N GLU A 2 17.79 6.27 -9.36
CA GLU A 2 16.99 7.14 -8.47
C GLU A 2 15.47 6.88 -8.50
N ILE A 3 14.90 6.51 -9.64
CA ILE A 3 13.45 6.28 -9.79
C ILE A 3 13.00 5.02 -9.03
N CYS A 4 13.80 3.95 -9.07
CA CYS A 4 13.54 2.73 -8.30
C CYS A 4 13.62 3.00 -6.79
N LYS A 5 14.55 3.88 -6.36
CA LYS A 5 14.62 4.34 -4.96
C LYS A 5 13.37 5.15 -4.56
N ARG A 6 12.88 6.05 -5.41
CA ARG A 6 11.67 6.85 -5.15
C ARG A 6 10.39 6.00 -5.15
N LEU A 7 10.29 4.99 -6.02
CA LEU A 7 9.15 4.06 -6.08
C LEU A 7 9.14 3.10 -4.87
N CYS A 8 10.30 2.56 -4.49
CA CYS A 8 10.41 1.76 -3.25
C CYS A 8 10.14 2.61 -2.00
N PHE A 9 10.53 3.88 -1.97
CA PHE A 9 10.25 4.78 -0.86
C PHE A 9 8.73 5.06 -0.72
N LEU A 10 8.02 5.23 -1.85
CA LEU A 10 6.56 5.34 -1.87
C LEU A 10 5.88 4.06 -1.36
N ILE A 11 6.33 2.88 -1.79
CA ILE A 11 5.80 1.60 -1.29
C ILE A 11 6.10 1.42 0.22
N PHE A 12 7.27 1.85 0.70
CA PHE A 12 7.68 1.70 2.10
C PHE A 12 6.98 2.67 3.06
N VAL A 13 6.56 3.85 2.58
CA VAL A 13 5.80 4.83 3.38
C VAL A 13 4.32 4.43 3.52
N PHE A 14 3.76 3.69 2.56
CA PHE A 14 2.34 3.30 2.58
C PHE A 14 2.05 2.06 3.44
N ILE A 15 2.99 1.13 3.59
CA ILE A 15 2.82 -0.11 4.38
C ILE A 15 2.43 0.14 5.85
N PRO A 16 3.05 1.07 6.61
CA PRO A 16 2.66 1.31 8.00
C PRO A 16 1.30 2.01 8.16
N PHE A 17 0.83 2.75 7.16
CA PHE A 17 -0.52 3.33 7.15
C PHE A 17 -1.59 2.25 6.89
N PHE A 18 -1.26 1.26 6.07
CA PHE A 18 -2.12 0.13 5.70
C PHE A 18 -2.54 -0.75 6.91
N LEU A 19 -1.69 -0.88 7.93
CA LEU A 19 -2.03 -1.62 9.15
C LEU A 19 -2.92 -0.84 10.12
N GLN A 20 -2.76 0.49 10.21
CA GLN A 20 -3.52 1.31 11.17
C GLN A 20 -4.97 1.55 10.74
N ALA A 21 -5.27 1.46 9.43
CA ALA A 21 -6.63 1.54 8.91
C ALA A 21 -7.45 0.25 9.15
N PHE A 22 -6.80 -0.88 9.43
CA PHE A 22 -7.47 -2.18 9.57
C PHE A 22 -7.91 -2.49 11.01
N GLU A 23 -7.44 -1.73 12.01
CA GLU A 23 -7.63 -2.06 13.44
C GLU A 23 -8.32 -0.96 14.24
N ASN A 24 -9.29 -0.27 13.65
CA ASN A 24 -10.11 0.67 14.43
C ASN A 24 -11.53 0.86 13.87
N HIS A 25 -12.36 -0.19 13.99
CA HIS A 25 -13.81 -0.06 14.25
C HIS A 25 -14.34 -1.38 14.81
N ASN A 26 -14.17 -1.60 16.11
CA ASN A 26 -15.06 -2.46 16.89
C ASN A 26 -16.23 -1.59 17.37
N GLY A 27 -17.16 -1.34 16.46
CA GLY A 27 -18.45 -0.72 16.69
C GLY A 27 -19.35 -1.25 15.58
N ASP A 28 -20.53 -1.72 15.95
CA ASP A 28 -21.52 -2.40 15.11
C ASP A 28 -22.13 -1.50 14.01
N ASP A 29 -21.30 -0.93 13.15
CA ASP A 29 -21.70 -0.26 11.91
C ASP A 29 -20.76 -0.73 10.79
N GLU A 30 -21.28 -1.67 10.01
CA GLU A 30 -20.74 -2.15 8.74
C GLU A 30 -20.46 -0.93 7.83
N VAL A 31 -19.23 -0.39 7.78
CA VAL A 31 -18.85 0.63 6.78
C VAL A 31 -18.64 -0.07 5.43
N ASP A 32 -19.76 -0.54 4.92
CA ASP A 32 -19.83 -1.45 3.79
C ASP A 32 -19.80 -0.68 2.47
N ILE A 33 -20.37 0.52 2.47
CA ILE A 33 -20.50 1.38 1.29
C ILE A 33 -20.32 2.86 1.70
N VAL A 34 -19.35 3.55 1.09
CA VAL A 34 -19.16 5.00 1.20
C VAL A 34 -19.56 5.63 -0.14
N VAL A 35 -20.48 6.60 -0.11
CA VAL A 35 -20.98 7.25 -1.34
C VAL A 35 -20.82 8.76 -1.22
N LEU A 36 -20.15 9.37 -2.21
CA LEU A 36 -20.22 10.81 -2.48
C LEU A 36 -21.12 11.03 -3.70
N PRO A 37 -22.41 11.38 -3.50
CA PRO A 37 -23.37 11.48 -4.59
C PRO A 37 -23.09 12.69 -5.50
N SER A 38 -23.59 12.63 -6.74
CA SER A 38 -23.28 13.58 -7.81
C SER A 38 -23.70 15.03 -7.55
N ASN A 39 -24.66 15.26 -6.66
CA ASN A 39 -25.13 16.58 -6.27
C ASN A 39 -24.30 17.23 -5.16
N VAL A 40 -23.26 16.55 -4.65
CA VAL A 40 -22.41 17.06 -3.57
C VAL A 40 -21.11 17.61 -4.14
N VAL A 41 -20.72 18.78 -3.65
CA VAL A 41 -19.44 19.41 -3.91
C VAL A 41 -18.64 19.45 -2.61
N VAL A 42 -17.43 18.91 -2.63
CA VAL A 42 -16.47 18.99 -1.53
C VAL A 42 -15.42 20.02 -1.90
N ASP A 43 -15.36 21.13 -1.14
CA ASP A 43 -14.47 22.25 -1.47
C ASP A 43 -13.00 22.00 -1.14
N ASN A 44 -12.71 21.03 -0.27
CA ASN A 44 -11.37 20.66 0.17
C ASN A 44 -11.00 19.25 -0.31
N ASP A 45 -9.91 18.71 0.23
CA ASP A 45 -9.51 17.33 0.01
C ASP A 45 -10.55 16.35 0.58
N TYR A 46 -10.73 15.21 -0.09
CA TYR A 46 -11.68 14.18 0.27
C TYR A 46 -10.97 12.87 0.61
N PHE A 47 -11.33 12.28 1.75
CA PHE A 47 -10.76 11.05 2.26
C PHE A 47 -11.87 10.02 2.45
N ALA A 48 -11.70 8.82 1.89
CA ALA A 48 -12.67 7.74 2.05
C ALA A 48 -11.98 6.39 2.25
N TYR A 49 -12.58 5.56 3.11
CA TYR A 49 -12.17 4.18 3.31
C TYR A 49 -13.41 3.29 3.54
N GLY A 50 -13.42 2.08 2.99
CA GLY A 50 -14.58 1.19 3.07
C GLY A 50 -14.51 0.01 2.09
N ARG A 51 -15.45 -0.94 2.20
CA ARG A 51 -15.49 -2.11 1.30
C ARG A 51 -15.83 -1.71 -0.13
N SER A 52 -16.84 -0.86 -0.31
CA SER A 52 -17.23 -0.25 -1.59
C SER A 52 -17.24 1.26 -1.48
N ILE A 53 -16.64 1.96 -2.42
CA ILE A 53 -16.55 3.43 -2.42
C ILE A 53 -17.01 3.93 -3.77
N GLU A 54 -18.02 4.80 -3.79
CA GLU A 54 -18.58 5.41 -4.99
C GLU A 54 -18.45 6.94 -4.89
N ILE A 55 -17.80 7.56 -5.87
CA ILE A 55 -17.53 9.00 -5.88
C ILE A 55 -18.01 9.59 -7.19
N SER A 56 -19.26 10.05 -7.18
CA SER A 56 -19.94 10.71 -8.30
C SER A 56 -19.98 12.23 -8.17
N GLY A 57 -19.77 12.75 -6.97
CA GLY A 57 -19.72 14.18 -6.67
C GLY A 57 -18.51 14.91 -7.27
N THR A 58 -18.45 16.22 -7.00
CA THR A 58 -17.29 17.04 -7.36
C THR A 58 -16.39 17.26 -6.15
N VAL A 59 -15.09 17.06 -6.29
CA VAL A 59 -14.08 17.38 -5.28
C VAL A 59 -13.14 18.45 -5.84
N ASN A 60 -13.11 19.61 -5.19
CA ASN A 60 -12.27 20.73 -5.58
C ASN A 60 -10.80 20.54 -5.15
N GLY A 61 -10.56 19.75 -4.10
CA GLY A 61 -9.23 19.33 -3.66
C GLY A 61 -8.77 17.99 -4.24
N ASP A 62 -7.86 17.34 -3.53
CA ASP A 62 -7.31 16.03 -3.85
C ASP A 62 -8.15 14.90 -3.20
N VAL A 63 -8.11 13.70 -3.79
CA VAL A 63 -8.89 12.53 -3.35
C VAL A 63 -7.96 11.43 -2.88
N TYR A 64 -8.17 10.95 -1.66
CA TYR A 64 -7.41 9.86 -1.03
C TYR A 64 -8.34 8.72 -0.65
N VAL A 65 -8.21 7.58 -1.32
CA VAL A 65 -9.22 6.51 -1.22
C VAL A 65 -8.58 5.14 -1.03
N PHE A 66 -9.08 4.39 -0.05
CA PHE A 66 -8.61 3.05 0.25
C PHE A 66 -9.78 2.09 0.43
N GLY A 67 -9.92 1.07 -0.42
CA GLY A 67 -11.09 0.20 -0.31
C GLY A 67 -10.99 -1.16 -0.98
N GLY A 68 -12.07 -1.94 -0.90
CA GLY A 68 -12.17 -3.18 -1.66
C GLY A 68 -12.43 -2.89 -3.14
N GLN A 69 -13.42 -2.06 -3.41
CA GLN A 69 -13.83 -1.58 -4.73
C GLN A 69 -14.00 -0.07 -4.70
N VAL A 70 -13.46 0.61 -5.71
CA VAL A 70 -13.56 2.07 -5.86
C VAL A 70 -14.11 2.38 -7.24
N TYR A 71 -15.27 3.03 -7.28
CA TYR A 71 -15.92 3.53 -8.49
C TYR A 71 -15.88 5.06 -8.48
N PHE A 72 -15.31 5.63 -9.53
CA PHE A 72 -15.18 7.08 -9.68
C PHE A 72 -15.75 7.53 -11.03
N ASP A 73 -16.89 8.20 -11.01
CA ASP A 73 -17.55 8.79 -12.18
C ASP A 73 -17.74 10.32 -12.06
N GLY A 74 -17.35 10.90 -10.93
CA GLY A 74 -17.41 12.34 -10.65
C GLY A 74 -16.28 13.18 -11.25
N THR A 75 -16.09 14.38 -10.69
CA THR A 75 -15.03 15.33 -11.10
C THR A 75 -14.09 15.63 -9.95
N VAL A 76 -12.79 15.49 -10.16
CA VAL A 76 -11.73 15.86 -9.21
C VAL A 76 -10.86 16.94 -9.83
N ASN A 77 -10.84 18.11 -9.22
CA ASN A 77 -10.01 19.23 -9.66
C ASN A 77 -8.55 19.11 -9.17
N GLY A 78 -8.31 18.25 -8.19
CA GLY A 78 -7.00 17.87 -7.69
C GLY A 78 -6.42 16.58 -8.30
N ASP A 79 -5.61 15.92 -7.48
CA ASP A 79 -5.02 14.60 -7.71
C ASP A 79 -5.91 13.49 -7.15
N ILE A 80 -5.78 12.27 -7.69
CA ILE A 80 -6.29 11.05 -7.05
C ILE A 80 -5.13 10.19 -6.57
N ILE A 81 -5.18 9.76 -5.32
CA ILE A 81 -4.33 8.72 -4.75
C ILE A 81 -5.25 7.63 -4.22
N ALA A 82 -5.24 6.46 -4.87
CA ALA A 82 -6.13 5.37 -4.50
C ALA A 82 -5.43 4.01 -4.40
N ALA A 83 -5.83 3.21 -3.43
CA ALA A 83 -5.43 1.81 -3.36
C ALA A 83 -6.63 0.90 -3.09
N ALA A 84 -6.87 -0.08 -3.96
CA ALA A 84 -8.02 -0.97 -3.80
C ALA A 84 -7.84 -2.35 -4.47
N GLY A 85 -8.74 -3.28 -4.20
CA GLY A 85 -8.81 -4.54 -4.96
C GLY A 85 -9.14 -4.29 -6.44
N SER A 86 -10.18 -3.48 -6.68
CA SER A 86 -10.60 -3.00 -8.00
C SER A 86 -10.79 -1.49 -8.00
N ILE A 87 -10.31 -0.82 -9.04
CA ILE A 87 -10.51 0.63 -9.26
C ILE A 87 -11.08 0.86 -10.65
N GLU A 88 -12.19 1.58 -10.74
CA GLU A 88 -12.75 2.08 -11.99
C GLU A 88 -12.80 3.62 -11.98
N ILE A 89 -12.17 4.26 -12.97
CA ILE A 89 -12.15 5.72 -13.13
C ILE A 89 -12.76 6.08 -14.47
N SER A 90 -14.03 6.44 -14.45
CA SER A 90 -14.83 6.89 -15.61
C SER A 90 -15.02 8.41 -15.65
N GLY A 91 -14.82 9.08 -14.51
CA GLY A 91 -14.94 10.54 -14.36
C GLY A 91 -13.77 11.36 -14.90
N THR A 92 -13.70 12.63 -14.51
CA THR A 92 -12.60 13.54 -14.91
C THR A 92 -11.70 13.88 -13.73
N VAL A 93 -10.38 13.70 -13.90
CA VAL A 93 -9.34 14.13 -12.96
C VAL A 93 -8.51 15.21 -13.62
N SER A 94 -8.47 16.41 -13.05
CA SER A 94 -7.81 17.56 -13.66
C SER A 94 -6.28 17.49 -13.58
N LYS A 95 -5.73 16.82 -12.57
CA LYS A 95 -4.28 16.69 -12.36
C LYS A 95 -3.80 15.25 -12.51
N ASP A 96 -3.10 14.70 -11.50
CA ASP A 96 -2.43 13.41 -11.55
C ASP A 96 -3.27 12.29 -10.90
N VAL A 97 -3.12 11.06 -11.40
CA VAL A 97 -3.71 9.86 -10.80
C VAL A 97 -2.60 8.90 -10.39
N ARG A 98 -2.62 8.45 -9.14
CA ARG A 98 -1.68 7.48 -8.57
C ARG A 98 -2.46 6.33 -7.95
N ILE A 99 -2.33 5.14 -8.53
CA ILE A 99 -3.14 3.98 -8.14
C ILE A 99 -2.31 2.75 -7.82
N LEU A 100 -2.79 1.98 -6.84
CA LEU A 100 -2.33 0.63 -6.51
C LEU A 100 -3.54 -0.30 -6.53
N ALA A 101 -3.60 -1.29 -7.43
CA ALA A 101 -4.77 -2.17 -7.49
C ALA A 101 -4.50 -3.61 -7.91
N GLY A 102 -5.44 -4.51 -7.62
CA GLY A 102 -5.49 -5.81 -8.31
C GLY A 102 -5.85 -5.58 -9.78
N GLN A 103 -6.99 -4.94 -10.00
CA GLN A 103 -7.50 -4.56 -11.31
C GLN A 103 -7.77 -3.06 -11.37
N ALA A 104 -7.41 -2.42 -12.48
CA ALA A 104 -7.77 -1.03 -12.75
C ALA A 104 -8.36 -0.89 -14.16
N SER A 105 -9.48 -0.19 -14.27
CA SER A 105 -10.07 0.25 -15.54
C SER A 105 -10.16 1.77 -15.56
N ILE A 106 -9.56 2.40 -16.56
CA ILE A 106 -9.57 3.84 -16.75
C ILE A 106 -10.31 4.13 -18.05
N ASN A 107 -11.51 4.71 -17.92
CA ASN A 107 -12.37 5.11 -19.03
C ASN A 107 -12.40 6.64 -19.19
N GLY A 108 -12.04 7.37 -18.13
CA GLY A 108 -12.17 8.81 -18.01
C GLY A 108 -10.93 9.62 -18.42
N LYS A 109 -11.01 10.94 -18.23
CA LYS A 109 -9.93 11.88 -18.58
C LYS A 109 -9.01 12.13 -17.40
N ILE A 110 -7.70 12.05 -17.63
CA ILE A 110 -6.65 12.40 -16.66
C ILE A 110 -5.86 13.58 -17.24
N GLY A 111 -5.98 14.76 -16.62
CA GLY A 111 -5.45 16.01 -17.17
C GLY A 111 -3.92 16.07 -17.21
N ARG A 112 -3.24 15.36 -16.30
CA ARG A 112 -1.77 15.30 -16.25
C ARG A 112 -1.27 13.86 -16.36
N ASN A 113 -0.72 13.30 -15.29
CA ASN A 113 0.01 12.03 -15.36
C ASN A 113 -0.76 10.88 -14.72
N LEU A 114 -0.61 9.68 -15.27
CA LEU A 114 -1.06 8.43 -14.66
C LEU A 114 0.15 7.67 -14.13
N THR A 115 0.11 7.27 -12.86
CA THR A 115 1.06 6.31 -12.28
C THR A 115 0.27 5.15 -11.67
N GLY A 116 0.49 3.94 -12.15
CA GLY A 116 -0.26 2.77 -11.69
C GLY A 116 0.64 1.58 -11.38
N VAL A 117 0.40 0.91 -10.26
CA VAL A 117 0.91 -0.44 -10.01
C VAL A 117 -0.27 -1.38 -9.87
N THR A 118 -0.40 -2.32 -10.80
CA THR A 118 -1.58 -3.18 -10.92
C THR A 118 -1.22 -4.63 -11.18
N ALA A 119 -2.15 -5.59 -10.99
CA ALA A 119 -2.00 -6.90 -11.61
C ALA A 119 -2.49 -6.84 -13.07
N THR A 120 -3.62 -6.16 -13.29
CA THR A 120 -4.16 -5.86 -14.61
C THR A 120 -4.59 -4.40 -14.69
N ILE A 121 -4.32 -3.76 -15.83
CA ILE A 121 -4.81 -2.41 -16.12
C ILE A 121 -5.32 -2.34 -17.55
N GLU A 122 -6.48 -1.73 -17.71
CA GLU A 122 -7.10 -1.40 -18.98
C GLU A 122 -7.27 0.11 -19.07
N LEU A 123 -6.71 0.73 -20.12
CA LEU A 123 -7.01 2.10 -20.48
C LEU A 123 -7.88 2.07 -21.73
N SER A 124 -9.17 2.35 -21.58
CA SER A 124 -10.16 2.16 -22.64
C SER A 124 -10.13 3.29 -23.68
N PRO A 125 -10.75 3.12 -24.86
CA PRO A 125 -10.70 4.11 -25.95
C PRO A 125 -11.23 5.51 -25.62
N SER A 126 -12.10 5.63 -24.62
CA SER A 126 -12.61 6.92 -24.14
C SER A 126 -11.61 7.66 -23.24
N ALA A 127 -10.62 6.95 -22.69
CA ALA A 127 -9.68 7.54 -21.76
C ALA A 127 -8.68 8.46 -22.48
N ASN A 128 -8.24 9.49 -21.77
CA ASN A 128 -7.26 10.44 -22.30
C ASN A 128 -6.27 10.85 -21.21
N ILE A 129 -5.00 10.52 -21.41
CA ILE A 129 -3.92 10.89 -20.49
C ILE A 129 -3.22 12.14 -21.04
N GLY A 130 -3.38 13.27 -20.36
CA GLY A 130 -2.94 14.58 -20.79
C GLY A 130 -1.41 14.75 -20.89
N ASN A 131 -0.66 14.01 -20.09
CA ASN A 131 0.80 14.01 -20.10
C ASN A 131 1.36 12.57 -20.19
N ASN A 132 2.04 12.10 -19.15
CA ASN A 132 2.81 10.86 -19.16
C ASN A 132 2.07 9.76 -18.40
N ALA A 133 2.30 8.51 -18.80
CA ALA A 133 1.82 7.34 -18.08
C ALA A 133 3.01 6.48 -17.65
N VAL A 134 3.07 6.10 -16.37
CA VAL A 134 4.03 5.16 -15.80
C VAL A 134 3.26 4.01 -15.19
N ILE A 135 3.35 2.82 -15.79
CA ILE A 135 2.54 1.68 -15.40
C ILE A 135 3.44 0.49 -15.10
N VAL A 136 3.21 -0.14 -13.96
CA VAL A 136 3.78 -1.43 -13.59
C VAL A 136 2.62 -2.41 -13.50
N SER A 137 2.55 -3.41 -14.37
CA SER A 137 1.43 -4.34 -14.39
C SER A 137 1.84 -5.79 -14.69
N GLY A 138 1.01 -6.77 -14.34
CA GLY A 138 1.13 -8.10 -14.93
C GLY A 138 0.74 -8.04 -16.41
N ASN A 139 -0.48 -7.57 -16.67
CA ASN A 139 -1.01 -7.34 -18.01
C ASN A 139 -1.46 -5.89 -18.16
N ALA A 140 -1.05 -5.23 -19.24
CA ALA A 140 -1.46 -3.86 -19.54
C ALA A 140 -2.08 -3.79 -20.94
N ASP A 141 -3.32 -3.32 -21.00
CA ASP A 141 -4.04 -3.06 -22.23
C ASP A 141 -4.24 -1.56 -22.41
N ILE A 142 -3.61 -1.00 -23.45
CA ILE A 142 -3.53 0.43 -23.68
C ILE A 142 -4.26 0.72 -24.98
N GLU A 143 -5.56 0.97 -24.88
CA GLU A 143 -6.42 1.38 -26.00
C GLU A 143 -6.74 2.88 -25.97
N SER A 144 -5.95 3.68 -25.25
CA SER A 144 -6.22 5.10 -25.03
C SER A 144 -5.12 6.02 -25.54
N VAL A 145 -5.45 7.30 -25.69
CA VAL A 145 -4.49 8.33 -26.09
C VAL A 145 -3.62 8.75 -24.90
N VAL A 146 -2.30 8.66 -25.07
CA VAL A 146 -1.29 9.25 -24.16
C VAL A 146 -0.58 10.39 -24.88
N ASN A 147 -0.75 11.61 -24.38
CA ASN A 147 -0.30 12.81 -25.08
C ASN A 147 1.20 13.09 -24.98
N LYS A 148 1.93 12.41 -24.07
CA LYS A 148 3.39 12.49 -23.97
C LYS A 148 4.02 11.10 -23.92
N HIS A 149 4.84 10.82 -22.91
CA HIS A 149 5.64 9.60 -22.83
C HIS A 149 4.90 8.49 -22.08
N LEU A 150 5.07 7.26 -22.57
CA LEU A 150 4.55 6.06 -21.93
C LEU A 150 5.73 5.22 -21.44
N ARG A 151 5.76 4.92 -20.14
CA ARG A 151 6.74 4.01 -19.55
C ARG A 151 6.03 2.81 -18.93
N LEU A 152 6.38 1.61 -19.39
CA LEU A 152 5.71 0.37 -18.99
C LEU A 152 6.69 -0.64 -18.42
N TYR A 153 6.27 -1.32 -17.37
CA TYR A 153 6.92 -2.52 -16.84
C TYR A 153 5.85 -3.59 -16.73
N ALA A 154 5.79 -4.55 -17.67
CA ALA A 154 4.74 -5.56 -17.61
C ALA A 154 5.08 -6.92 -18.21
N SER A 155 4.40 -7.98 -17.80
CA SER A 155 4.59 -9.30 -18.41
C SER A 155 4.05 -9.32 -19.84
N SER A 156 2.82 -8.85 -20.02
CA SER A 156 2.17 -8.74 -21.33
C SER A 156 1.66 -7.31 -21.55
N VAL A 157 1.91 -6.77 -22.74
CA VAL A 157 1.45 -5.44 -23.14
C VAL A 157 0.76 -5.51 -24.49
N ARG A 158 -0.42 -4.89 -24.58
CA ARG A 158 -1.09 -4.58 -25.85
C ARG A 158 -1.25 -3.07 -25.98
N ILE A 159 -0.81 -2.50 -27.09
CA ILE A 159 -1.03 -1.08 -27.42
C ILE A 159 -1.86 -1.02 -28.69
N SER A 160 -2.97 -0.27 -28.63
CA SER A 160 -3.95 -0.20 -29.72
C SER A 160 -4.37 1.20 -30.13
N ASP A 161 -3.83 2.23 -29.49
CA ASP A 161 -4.17 3.62 -29.79
C ASP A 161 -2.92 4.52 -29.78
N GLN A 162 -3.11 5.83 -29.90
CA GLN A 162 -2.06 6.80 -30.14
C GLN A 162 -1.26 7.16 -28.88
N ILE A 163 0.06 6.99 -28.96
CA ILE A 163 1.02 7.51 -28.00
C ILE A 163 1.83 8.62 -28.69
N LYS A 164 1.59 9.88 -28.36
CA LYS A 164 2.21 11.01 -29.07
C LYS A 164 3.73 11.11 -28.86
N GLY A 165 4.22 10.66 -27.71
CA GLY A 165 5.65 10.69 -27.36
C GLY A 165 6.34 9.33 -27.50
N ASN A 166 7.46 9.20 -26.76
CA ASN A 166 8.24 7.97 -26.72
C ASN A 166 7.60 6.89 -25.84
N VAL A 167 7.82 5.63 -26.19
CA VAL A 167 7.43 4.45 -25.41
C VAL A 167 8.69 3.76 -24.90
N ASP A 168 8.88 3.73 -23.59
CA ASP A 168 9.93 2.96 -22.91
C ASP A 168 9.29 1.73 -22.24
N ALA A 169 9.54 0.51 -22.74
CA ALA A 169 8.82 -0.68 -22.28
C ALA A 169 9.73 -1.83 -21.85
N TYR A 170 9.61 -2.25 -20.59
CA TYR A 170 10.29 -3.42 -20.03
C TYR A 170 9.29 -4.55 -19.94
N VAL A 171 9.33 -5.47 -20.91
CA VAL A 171 8.19 -6.36 -21.16
C VAL A 171 8.58 -7.81 -21.40
N GLY A 172 7.72 -8.74 -20.99
CA GLY A 172 7.83 -10.14 -21.39
C GLY A 172 7.42 -10.32 -22.85
N GLN A 173 6.20 -9.95 -23.18
CA GLN A 173 5.63 -9.96 -24.51
C GLN A 173 4.95 -8.62 -24.81
N MET A 174 5.04 -8.18 -26.06
CA MET A 174 4.41 -6.95 -26.52
C MET A 174 3.73 -7.16 -27.85
N ARG A 175 2.51 -6.64 -27.97
CA ARG A 175 1.77 -6.55 -29.22
C ARG A 175 1.38 -5.10 -29.51
N ILE A 176 1.73 -4.63 -30.70
CA ILE A 176 1.31 -3.34 -31.24
C ILE A 176 0.28 -3.65 -32.34
N THR A 177 -0.95 -3.15 -32.19
CA THR A 177 -2.02 -3.43 -33.15
C THR A 177 -2.05 -2.42 -34.30
N SER A 178 -2.85 -2.70 -35.33
CA SER A 178 -2.99 -1.88 -36.54
C SER A 178 -3.40 -0.43 -36.29
N LYS A 179 -4.14 -0.16 -35.20
CA LYS A 179 -4.60 1.19 -34.84
C LYS A 179 -3.58 2.00 -34.05
N ALA A 180 -2.50 1.36 -33.58
CA ALA A 180 -1.52 2.03 -32.75
C ALA A 180 -0.69 3.03 -33.56
N ASN A 181 -0.53 4.24 -33.01
CA ASN A 181 0.29 5.29 -33.60
C ASN A 181 1.23 5.87 -32.53
N ILE A 182 2.51 5.50 -32.62
CA ILE A 182 3.56 5.97 -31.72
C ILE A 182 4.30 7.12 -32.43
N GLY A 183 4.05 8.36 -31.99
CA GLY A 183 4.67 9.55 -32.60
C GLY A 183 6.17 9.68 -32.30
N GLY A 184 6.65 9.06 -31.23
CA GLY A 184 8.06 9.05 -30.83
C GLY A 184 8.82 7.79 -31.21
N LYS A 185 9.89 7.51 -30.46
CA LYS A 185 10.63 6.24 -30.55
C LYS A 185 9.97 5.17 -29.69
N LEU A 186 10.00 3.92 -30.16
CA LEU A 186 9.68 2.74 -29.36
C LEU A 186 10.98 2.08 -28.91
N GLU A 187 11.26 2.10 -27.61
CA GLU A 187 12.42 1.44 -27.01
C GLU A 187 11.94 0.37 -26.03
N TYR A 188 12.29 -0.89 -26.29
CA TYR A 188 11.81 -2.00 -25.46
C TYR A 188 12.88 -3.02 -25.09
N TRP A 189 12.76 -3.57 -23.88
CA TRP A 189 13.62 -4.62 -23.33
C TRP A 189 12.80 -5.89 -23.19
N SER A 190 13.09 -6.91 -24.00
CA SER A 190 12.42 -8.21 -23.94
C SER A 190 13.32 -9.32 -24.49
N ASN A 191 13.10 -10.57 -24.03
CA ASN A 191 13.69 -11.76 -24.65
C ASN A 191 12.90 -12.23 -25.89
N SER A 192 11.68 -11.71 -26.09
CA SER A 192 10.81 -12.02 -27.22
C SER A 192 10.71 -10.80 -28.15
N THR A 193 10.59 -11.04 -29.45
CA THR A 193 10.37 -9.97 -30.44
C THR A 193 8.94 -9.46 -30.33
N ALA A 194 8.76 -8.14 -30.32
CA ALA A 194 7.43 -7.55 -30.29
C ALA A 194 6.65 -7.91 -31.57
N LEU A 195 5.37 -8.25 -31.42
CA LEU A 195 4.46 -8.50 -32.55
C LEU A 195 3.86 -7.16 -32.99
N ILE A 196 4.42 -6.58 -34.03
CA ILE A 196 4.00 -5.28 -34.57
C ILE A 196 3.20 -5.52 -35.84
N ASP A 197 1.97 -5.00 -35.89
CA ASP A 197 1.14 -5.03 -37.09
C ASP A 197 1.79 -4.16 -38.20
N PRO A 198 1.82 -4.61 -39.47
CA PRO A 198 2.43 -3.85 -40.57
C PRO A 198 1.83 -2.46 -40.80
N THR A 199 0.58 -2.24 -40.35
CA THR A 199 -0.13 -0.97 -40.51
C THR A 199 0.09 0.00 -39.34
N ALA A 200 0.73 -0.44 -38.25
CA ALA A 200 1.04 0.43 -37.12
C ALA A 200 2.10 1.47 -37.50
N HIS A 201 1.88 2.72 -37.07
CA HIS A 201 2.84 3.81 -37.32
C HIS A 201 3.75 4.01 -36.12
N ILE A 202 5.07 4.02 -36.35
CA ILE A 202 6.09 4.29 -35.34
C ILE A 202 7.04 5.33 -35.92
N GLY A 203 7.02 6.54 -35.38
CA GLY A 203 7.71 7.70 -35.96
C GLY A 203 9.22 7.55 -36.01
N ASN A 204 9.87 7.49 -34.84
CA ASN A 204 11.34 7.52 -34.73
C ASN A 204 11.98 6.13 -34.64
N GLY A 205 11.32 5.12 -35.21
CA GLY A 205 11.81 3.74 -35.27
C GLY A 205 11.68 2.94 -33.98
N VAL A 206 12.21 1.71 -34.03
CA VAL A 206 12.10 0.69 -32.97
C VAL A 206 13.50 0.25 -32.54
N ILE A 207 13.79 0.37 -31.24
CA ILE A 207 15.04 -0.09 -30.62
C ILE A 207 14.71 -1.26 -29.68
N HIS A 208 15.28 -2.42 -29.99
CA HIS A 208 15.14 -3.63 -29.17
C HIS A 208 16.42 -3.91 -28.40
N HIS A 209 16.26 -4.13 -27.10
CA HIS A 209 17.33 -4.57 -26.21
C HIS A 209 17.02 -5.96 -25.64
N PRO A 210 18.04 -6.81 -25.41
CA PRO A 210 17.88 -8.03 -24.63
C PRO A 210 17.45 -7.68 -23.20
N SER A 211 16.68 -8.56 -22.55
CA SER A 211 16.13 -8.27 -21.22
C SER A 211 17.22 -8.04 -20.16
N PHE A 212 17.23 -6.85 -19.57
CA PHE A 212 18.08 -6.52 -18.42
C PHE A 212 17.60 -7.22 -17.13
N PHE A 213 16.28 -7.39 -16.97
CA PHE A 213 15.66 -7.91 -15.75
C PHE A 213 15.91 -9.41 -15.54
N TYR A 214 16.13 -10.20 -16.60
CA TYR A 214 16.52 -11.60 -16.47
C TYR A 214 17.83 -11.74 -15.66
N LYS A 215 18.86 -10.94 -15.97
CA LYS A 215 20.14 -10.93 -15.22
C LYS A 215 20.01 -10.38 -13.79
N PHE A 216 19.13 -9.41 -13.56
CA PHE A 216 18.97 -8.77 -12.24
C PHE A 216 18.15 -9.63 -11.26
N PHE A 217 17.06 -10.26 -11.70
CA PHE A 217 16.25 -11.14 -10.83
C PHE A 217 16.87 -12.53 -10.64
N HIS A 218 17.57 -13.07 -11.65
CA HIS A 218 18.26 -14.37 -11.51
C HIS A 218 19.71 -14.23 -10.99
N GLY A 219 20.21 -13.00 -10.83
CA GLY A 219 21.53 -12.71 -10.27
C GLY A 219 21.48 -12.24 -8.82
N LYS A 220 21.80 -13.14 -7.88
CA LYS A 220 22.16 -12.83 -6.47
C LYS A 220 21.18 -11.96 -5.64
N PHE A 221 19.88 -11.94 -5.96
CA PHE A 221 18.87 -11.31 -5.09
C PHE A 221 18.77 -11.96 -3.69
N SER A 222 19.27 -13.20 -3.54
CA SER A 222 19.39 -13.90 -2.26
C SER A 222 20.36 -13.25 -1.26
N THR A 223 21.27 -12.39 -1.70
CA THR A 223 22.20 -11.69 -0.80
C THR A 223 21.57 -10.43 -0.19
N ILE A 224 20.70 -9.73 -0.94
CA ILE A 224 19.99 -8.53 -0.45
C ILE A 224 18.83 -8.92 0.48
N LEU A 225 18.10 -10.00 0.16
CA LEU A 225 17.04 -10.56 1.02
C LEU A 225 17.54 -11.04 2.41
N LYS A 226 18.81 -11.46 2.50
CA LYS A 226 19.41 -11.88 3.79
C LYS A 226 19.78 -10.70 4.69
N VAL A 227 20.01 -9.52 4.12
CA VAL A 227 20.26 -8.29 4.89
C VAL A 227 18.94 -7.68 5.36
N SER A 228 17.86 -7.79 4.57
CA SER A 228 16.53 -7.32 4.96
C SER A 228 15.86 -8.17 6.05
N SER A 229 16.15 -9.46 6.17
CA SER A 229 15.55 -10.31 7.21
C SER A 229 16.01 -9.95 8.63
N LYS A 230 17.24 -9.46 8.80
CA LYS A 230 17.71 -8.95 10.11
C LYS A 230 17.07 -7.63 10.49
N LEU A 231 16.90 -6.73 9.52
CA LEU A 231 16.27 -5.43 9.76
C LEU A 231 14.75 -5.56 9.98
N ALA A 232 14.08 -6.43 9.21
CA ALA A 232 12.67 -6.75 9.40
C ALA A 232 12.40 -7.40 10.76
N GLY A 233 13.28 -8.31 11.21
CA GLY A 233 13.18 -8.89 12.55
C GLY A 233 13.33 -7.84 13.67
N LEU A 234 14.22 -6.86 13.49
CA LEU A 234 14.42 -5.78 14.47
C LEU A 234 13.21 -4.83 14.53
N LEU A 235 12.65 -4.47 13.37
CA LEU A 235 11.43 -3.65 13.28
C LEU A 235 10.21 -4.36 13.88
N MET A 236 10.04 -5.65 13.60
CA MET A 236 8.97 -6.46 14.16
C MET A 236 9.05 -6.49 15.70
N ASN A 237 10.25 -6.69 16.26
CA ASN A 237 10.46 -6.75 17.70
C ASN A 237 10.23 -5.39 18.39
N PHE A 238 10.58 -4.29 17.70
CA PHE A 238 10.24 -2.94 18.14
C PHE A 238 8.73 -2.73 18.20
N CYS A 239 7.98 -3.11 17.16
CA CYS A 239 6.52 -2.99 17.15
C CYS A 239 5.85 -3.81 18.26
N TYR A 240 6.29 -5.05 18.49
CA TYR A 240 5.75 -5.88 19.58
C TYR A 240 6.00 -5.27 20.97
N SER A 241 7.23 -4.80 21.23
CA SER A 241 7.55 -4.16 22.51
C SER A 241 6.82 -2.83 22.71
N PHE A 242 6.60 -2.08 21.64
CA PHE A 242 5.86 -0.82 21.67
C PHE A 242 4.38 -1.03 22.02
N VAL A 243 3.71 -2.00 21.39
CA VAL A 243 2.31 -2.35 21.68
C VAL A 243 2.14 -2.81 23.13
N ILE A 244 3.03 -3.70 23.60
CA ILE A 244 3.02 -4.16 25.00
C ILE A 244 3.23 -2.99 25.96
N GLY A 245 4.17 -2.09 25.66
CA GLY A 245 4.41 -0.88 26.45
C GLY A 245 3.19 0.04 26.52
N LEU A 246 2.47 0.19 25.40
CA LEU A 246 1.28 1.03 25.31
C LEU A 246 0.10 0.44 26.09
N ILE A 247 -0.08 -0.89 26.01
CA ILE A 247 -1.06 -1.64 26.81
C ILE A 247 -0.74 -1.50 28.30
N MET A 248 0.53 -1.68 28.71
CA MET A 248 0.97 -1.54 30.09
C MET A 248 0.71 -0.14 30.63
N LEU A 249 1.11 0.91 29.90
CA LEU A 249 0.87 2.30 30.29
C LEU A 249 -0.63 2.61 30.45
N ARG A 250 -1.48 2.06 29.57
CA ARG A 250 -2.93 2.27 29.65
C ARG A 250 -3.56 1.53 30.84
N TYR A 251 -3.10 0.30 31.13
CA TYR A 251 -3.66 -0.52 32.21
C TYR A 251 -3.18 -0.08 33.61
N PHE A 252 -1.92 0.37 33.72
CA PHE A 252 -1.34 0.79 35.00
C PHE A 252 -1.74 2.20 35.43
N LYS A 253 -2.04 3.12 34.50
CA LYS A 253 -2.43 4.50 34.84
C LYS A 253 -3.70 4.58 35.71
N LEU A 254 -4.57 3.57 35.64
CA LEU A 254 -5.79 3.48 36.47
C LEU A 254 -5.53 2.97 37.91
N ARG A 255 -4.33 2.44 38.23
CA ARG A 255 -4.02 1.86 39.55
C ARG A 255 -2.97 2.63 40.36
N ILE A 256 -2.12 3.44 39.72
CA ILE A 256 -1.03 4.15 40.43
C ILE A 256 -1.59 5.15 41.44
N ASP A 257 -2.63 5.91 41.09
CA ASP A 257 -3.20 6.94 41.98
C ASP A 257 -3.77 6.35 43.28
N ARG A 258 -4.33 5.13 43.23
CA ARG A 258 -4.86 4.44 44.42
C ARG A 258 -3.78 3.76 45.27
N THR A 259 -2.67 3.34 44.65
CA THR A 259 -1.56 2.68 45.36
C THR A 259 -0.74 3.70 46.16
N ILE A 260 -0.57 4.93 45.64
CA ILE A 260 0.15 6.01 46.32
C ILE A 260 -0.59 6.47 47.60
N ASP A 261 -1.92 6.54 47.59
CA ASP A 261 -2.72 6.89 48.77
C ASP A 261 -2.64 5.85 49.90
N THR A 262 -2.46 4.57 49.55
CA THR A 262 -2.34 3.48 50.53
C THR A 262 -0.94 3.45 51.16
N LEU A 263 0.10 3.76 50.37
CA LEU A 263 1.49 3.85 50.82
C LEU A 263 1.70 4.95 51.87
N ASN A 264 1.07 6.11 51.68
CA ASN A 264 1.17 7.24 52.61
C ASN A 264 0.43 7.01 53.93
N ARG A 265 -0.64 6.18 53.93
CA ARG A 265 -1.45 5.95 55.13
C ARG A 265 -0.94 4.81 56.03
N LYS A 266 -0.31 3.76 55.47
CA LYS A 266 0.15 2.59 56.24
C LYS A 266 1.46 1.97 55.70
N PRO A 267 2.61 2.66 55.81
CA PRO A 267 3.87 2.26 55.18
C PRO A 267 4.36 0.87 55.64
N LEU A 268 4.17 0.53 56.93
CA LEU A 268 4.66 -0.74 57.47
C LEU A 268 3.87 -1.96 56.96
N GLN A 269 2.56 -1.81 56.73
CA GLN A 269 1.73 -2.90 56.20
C GLN A 269 2.00 -3.14 54.72
N SER A 270 2.27 -2.07 53.96
CA SER A 270 2.70 -2.17 52.56
C SER A 270 4.09 -2.82 52.43
N LEU A 271 5.01 -2.53 53.35
CA LEU A 271 6.33 -3.15 53.38
C LEU A 271 6.25 -4.67 53.63
N ILE A 272 5.42 -5.09 54.60
CA ILE A 272 5.21 -6.52 54.89
C ILE A 272 4.50 -7.21 53.73
N ALA A 273 3.42 -6.63 53.21
CA ALA A 273 2.67 -7.20 52.10
C ALA A 273 3.53 -7.34 50.83
N GLY A 274 4.35 -6.32 50.52
CA GLY A 274 5.28 -6.37 49.39
C GLY A 274 6.38 -7.41 49.58
N THR A 275 6.97 -7.49 50.77
CA THR A 275 8.02 -8.49 51.09
C THR A 275 7.46 -9.92 51.03
N VAL A 276 6.26 -10.14 51.57
CA VAL A 276 5.56 -11.43 51.52
C VAL A 276 5.25 -11.82 50.08
N LEU A 277 4.74 -10.88 49.27
CA LEU A 277 4.47 -11.12 47.84
C LEU A 277 5.75 -11.43 47.07
N MET A 278 6.85 -10.71 47.35
CA MET A 278 8.14 -10.88 46.68
C MET A 278 8.74 -12.28 46.89
N VAL A 279 8.44 -12.93 48.03
CA VAL A 279 8.88 -14.31 48.32
C VAL A 279 7.87 -15.35 47.84
N LEU A 280 6.56 -15.11 48.01
CA LEU A 280 5.52 -16.06 47.61
C LEU A 280 5.38 -16.20 46.09
N LEU A 281 5.56 -15.11 45.34
CA LEU A 281 5.39 -15.10 43.90
C LEU A 281 6.40 -16.00 43.16
N PRO A 282 7.73 -15.93 43.39
CA PRO A 282 8.67 -16.86 42.77
C PRO A 282 8.49 -18.31 43.25
N LEU A 283 8.02 -18.52 44.49
CA LEU A 283 7.71 -19.86 44.98
C LEU A 283 6.48 -20.47 44.28
N ALA A 284 5.41 -19.70 44.15
CA ALA A 284 4.22 -20.08 43.39
C ALA A 284 4.56 -20.33 41.91
N PHE A 285 5.48 -19.54 41.36
CA PHE A 285 6.01 -19.71 40.02
C PHE A 285 6.74 -21.05 39.84
N LEU A 286 7.57 -21.42 40.81
CA LEU A 286 8.32 -22.67 40.80
C LEU A 286 7.38 -23.89 40.92
N VAL A 287 6.32 -23.79 41.73
CA VAL A 287 5.25 -24.79 41.81
C VAL A 287 4.46 -24.91 40.50
N LEU A 288 4.19 -23.79 39.82
CA LEU A 288 3.56 -23.76 38.49
C LEU A 288 4.46 -24.43 37.43
N ILE A 289 5.77 -24.20 37.44
CA ILE A 289 6.69 -24.87 36.50
C ILE A 289 6.72 -26.39 36.71
N ILE A 290 6.65 -26.86 37.97
CA ILE A 290 6.69 -28.29 38.31
C ILE A 290 5.40 -29.00 37.89
N THR A 291 4.28 -28.29 37.82
CA THR A 291 3.04 -28.85 37.28
C THR A 291 3.09 -28.81 35.75
N ILE A 292 2.96 -29.96 35.09
CA ILE A 292 3.02 -30.11 33.61
C ILE A 292 2.00 -29.22 32.87
N LEU A 293 0.97 -28.73 33.58
CA LEU A 293 -0.03 -27.75 33.11
C LEU A 293 0.38 -26.27 33.27
N GLY A 294 1.47 -25.96 33.98
CA GLY A 294 1.83 -24.60 34.34
C GLY A 294 2.90 -23.95 33.47
N VAL A 295 3.60 -24.67 32.59
CA VAL A 295 4.53 -24.08 31.61
C VAL A 295 3.86 -23.02 30.69
N PRO A 296 2.62 -23.23 30.20
CA PRO A 296 1.91 -22.21 29.43
C PRO A 296 1.53 -20.96 30.25
N LEU A 297 1.26 -21.14 31.56
CA LEU A 297 0.85 -20.07 32.49
C LEU A 297 2.03 -19.36 33.17
N ALA A 298 3.17 -20.02 33.28
CA ALA A 298 4.39 -19.47 33.87
C ALA A 298 5.00 -18.39 32.95
N LEU A 299 5.03 -18.57 31.63
CA LEU A 299 5.58 -17.56 30.73
C LEU A 299 4.96 -16.15 30.89
N PRO A 300 3.62 -15.98 30.94
CA PRO A 300 3.01 -14.67 31.18
C PRO A 300 3.20 -14.16 32.62
N LEU A 301 3.26 -15.01 33.65
CA LEU A 301 3.54 -14.57 35.01
C LEU A 301 4.97 -14.05 35.19
N LEU A 302 5.98 -14.64 34.53
CA LEU A 302 7.37 -14.18 34.55
C LEU A 302 7.54 -12.82 33.88
N SER A 303 6.73 -12.55 32.85
CA SER A 303 6.63 -11.25 32.20
C SER A 303 6.08 -10.19 33.17
N LEU A 304 5.03 -10.52 33.91
CA LEU A 304 4.41 -9.64 34.91
C LEU A 304 5.32 -9.34 36.11
N THR A 305 6.16 -10.28 36.56
CA THR A 305 7.08 -10.04 37.67
C THR A 305 8.19 -9.03 37.31
N ARG A 306 8.65 -9.02 36.05
CA ARG A 306 9.62 -8.01 35.59
C ARG A 306 9.01 -6.63 35.56
N VAL A 307 7.77 -6.48 35.10
CA VAL A 307 7.05 -5.19 35.11
C VAL A 307 6.85 -4.67 36.55
N SER A 308 6.53 -5.56 37.49
CA SER A 308 6.37 -5.23 38.91
C SER A 308 7.69 -4.95 39.66
N LEU A 309 8.84 -5.29 39.08
CA LEU A 309 10.17 -4.95 39.62
C LEU A 309 10.70 -3.61 39.08
N TYR A 310 10.05 -3.05 38.05
CA TYR A 310 10.35 -1.74 37.46
C TYR A 310 9.26 -0.68 37.76
N THR A 311 8.26 -1.01 38.61
CA THR A 311 7.27 -0.09 39.17
C THR A 311 7.31 -0.15 40.69
#